data_AF-A0A936QRH2-F1
#
_entry.id   AF-A0A936QRH2-F1
#
_cell.length_a   1.000
_cell.length_b   1.000
_cell.length_c   1.000
_cell.angle_alpha   90.00
_cell.angle_beta   90.00
_cell.angle_gamma   90.00
#
_symmetry.space_group_name_H-M   'P 1'
#
loop_
_entity.id
_entity.type
_entity.pdbx_description
1 polymer ?
#
loop_
_entity_poly.entity_id
_entity_poly.type
_entity_poly.pdbx_seq_one_letter_code
_entity_poly.pdbx_strand_id
1 'polypeptide(L)'
;MKSEKDLIKLRRISSYQKEVLFKLSRGDSDLITSEETMYYRNVYDHLVRVSDTAESYRDYAAGMLDSYLSIVNNKMNEVMKFLTIIATIILPLSFVTGLFGMNFDEIPFLHSKFGFYLSLLIMLTIAVFMIFWFRKKRWL
;
A
#
# COMPACT_ATOMS: atom_id res chain seq x y z
N MET A 1 8.48 14.15 2.32
CA MET A 1 8.45 15.46 1.62
C MET A 1 9.71 16.31 1.78
N LYS A 2 10.34 16.41 2.97
CA LYS A 2 11.61 17.18 3.12
C LYS A 2 12.77 16.53 2.34
N SER A 3 12.91 15.20 2.45
CA SER A 3 13.95 14.42 1.78
C SER A 3 13.91 14.48 0.25
N GLU A 4 12.72 14.58 -0.34
CA GLU A 4 12.55 14.60 -1.81
C GLU A 4 12.98 15.95 -2.40
N LYS A 5 12.64 17.07 -1.73
CA LYS A 5 13.11 18.40 -2.11
C LYS A 5 14.63 18.54 -1.97
N ASP A 6 15.20 17.89 -0.95
CA ASP A 6 16.65 17.90 -0.72
C ASP A 6 17.38 17.06 -1.79
N LEU A 7 16.83 15.91 -2.20
CA LEU A 7 17.35 15.10 -3.32
C LEU A 7 17.30 15.86 -4.65
N ILE A 8 16.22 16.61 -4.92
CA ILE A 8 16.10 17.44 -6.13
C ILE A 8 17.14 18.57 -6.12
N LYS A 9 17.37 19.23 -4.98
CA LYS A 9 18.43 20.24 -4.84
C LYS A 9 19.81 19.64 -5.07
N LEU A 10 20.08 18.46 -4.50
CA LEU A 10 21.38 17.79 -4.60
C LEU A 10 21.68 17.37 -6.04
N ARG A 11 20.69 16.84 -6.77
CA ARG A 11 20.79 16.56 -8.21
C ARG A 11 21.14 17.81 -9.01
N ARG A 12 20.44 18.92 -8.75
CA ARG A 12 20.65 20.18 -9.48
C ARG A 12 22.07 20.71 -9.26
N ILE A 13 22.52 20.75 -8.00
CA ILE A 13 23.87 21.21 -7.63
C ILE A 13 24.95 20.29 -8.21
N SER A 14 24.79 18.96 -8.09
CA SER A 14 25.73 17.99 -8.67
C SER A 14 25.83 18.11 -10.20
N SER A 15 24.73 18.42 -10.91
CA SER A 15 24.78 18.58 -12.37
C SER A 15 25.63 19.79 -12.80
N TYR A 16 25.46 20.94 -12.12
CA TYR A 16 26.25 22.14 -12.42
C TYR A 16 27.73 21.95 -12.03
N GLN A 17 28.00 21.27 -10.92
CA GLN A 17 29.36 20.97 -10.50
C GLN A 17 30.04 19.95 -11.42
N LYS A 18 29.31 18.93 -11.93
CA LYS A 18 29.83 18.00 -12.97
C LYS A 18 30.33 18.77 -14.18
N GLU A 19 29.54 19.72 -14.68
CA GLU A 19 29.87 20.48 -15.90
C GLU A 19 31.12 21.35 -15.73
N VAL A 20 31.25 22.02 -14.57
CA VAL A 20 32.41 22.87 -14.25
C VAL A 20 33.67 22.03 -14.02
N LEU A 21 33.58 20.96 -13.22
CA LEU A 21 34.70 20.07 -12.93
C LEU A 21 35.14 19.27 -14.17
N PHE A 22 34.21 18.97 -15.09
CA PHE A 22 34.56 18.33 -16.37
C PHE A 22 35.43 19.24 -17.24
N LYS A 23 35.14 20.55 -17.30
CA LYS A 23 35.97 21.53 -18.02
C LYS A 23 37.34 21.70 -17.38
N LEU A 24 37.39 21.78 -16.04
CA LEU A 24 38.65 21.92 -15.29
C LEU A 24 39.53 20.65 -15.39
N SER A 25 38.94 19.45 -15.40
CA SER A 25 39.68 18.19 -15.49
C SER A 25 40.23 17.88 -16.89
N ARG A 26 39.80 18.61 -17.93
CA ARG A 26 40.38 18.50 -19.27
C ARG A 26 41.59 19.40 -19.51
N GLY A 27 41.89 20.32 -18.59
CA GLY A 27 43.01 21.24 -18.75
C GLY A 27 42.81 22.26 -19.87
N ASP A 28 41.56 22.57 -20.24
CA ASP A 28 41.20 23.56 -21.30
C ASP A 28 41.56 25.02 -20.91
N SER A 29 42.39 25.24 -19.89
CA SER A 29 42.73 26.55 -19.32
C SER A 29 44.24 26.67 -19.10
N ASP A 30 44.85 27.71 -19.66
CA ASP A 30 46.28 28.03 -19.52
C ASP A 30 46.73 28.30 -18.07
N LEU A 31 45.77 28.51 -17.15
CA LEU A 31 46.00 28.71 -15.72
C LEU A 31 46.14 27.41 -14.90
N ILE A 32 45.95 26.23 -15.50
CA ILE A 32 45.94 24.94 -14.77
C ILE A 32 47.13 24.09 -15.21
N THR A 33 47.98 23.72 -14.26
CA THR A 33 49.10 22.80 -14.49
C THR A 33 48.66 21.34 -14.57
N SER A 34 49.49 20.49 -15.18
CA SER A 34 49.23 19.06 -15.34
C SER A 34 49.02 18.32 -14.00
N GLU A 35 49.69 18.76 -12.92
CA GLU A 35 49.47 18.23 -11.57
C GLU A 35 48.08 18.61 -11.02
N GLU A 36 47.67 19.88 -11.16
CA GLU A 36 46.36 20.36 -10.72
C GLU A 36 45.21 19.69 -11.48
N THR A 37 45.42 19.38 -12.76
CA THR A 37 44.46 18.64 -13.60
C THR A 37 44.15 17.26 -13.02
N MET A 38 45.14 16.58 -12.44
CA MET A 38 44.96 15.27 -11.79
C MET A 38 44.09 15.38 -10.51
N TYR A 39 44.25 16.44 -9.72
CA TYR A 39 43.38 16.73 -8.58
C TYR A 39 41.94 17.00 -9.01
N TYR A 40 41.71 17.85 -10.02
CA TYR A 40 40.36 18.12 -10.54
C TYR A 40 39.68 16.87 -11.09
N ARG A 41 40.43 15.97 -11.74
CA ARG A 41 39.91 14.68 -12.21
C ARG A 41 39.46 13.79 -11.06
N ASN A 42 40.22 13.72 -9.97
CA ASN A 42 39.82 12.95 -8.79
C ASN A 42 38.53 13.49 -8.17
N VAL A 43 38.42 14.81 -8.02
CA VAL A 43 37.20 15.46 -7.50
C VAL A 43 36.00 15.21 -8.42
N TYR A 44 36.21 15.28 -9.73
CA TYR A 44 35.18 14.93 -10.72
C TYR A 44 34.71 13.48 -10.56
N ASP A 45 35.63 12.51 -10.47
CA ASP A 45 35.29 11.10 -10.31
C ASP A 45 34.53 10.82 -9.00
N HIS A 46 34.91 11.52 -7.92
CA HIS A 46 34.20 11.45 -6.64
C HIS A 46 32.77 11.99 -6.76
N LEU A 47 32.62 13.14 -7.42
CA LEU A 47 31.32 13.78 -7.63
C LEU A 47 30.41 12.93 -8.53
N VAL A 48 30.96 12.27 -9.56
CA VAL A 48 30.23 11.29 -10.37
C VAL A 48 29.71 10.15 -9.48
N ARG A 49 30.59 9.55 -8.68
CA ARG A 49 30.21 8.43 -7.80
C ARG A 49 29.13 8.79 -6.78
N VAL A 50 29.23 9.98 -6.17
CA VAL A 50 28.22 10.49 -5.23
C VAL A 50 26.89 10.73 -5.95
N SER A 51 26.91 11.31 -7.15
CA SER A 51 25.71 11.53 -7.96
C SER A 51 25.00 10.21 -8.29
N ASP A 52 25.75 9.19 -8.72
CA ASP A 52 25.19 7.90 -9.12
C ASP A 52 24.64 7.13 -7.89
N THR A 53 25.29 7.27 -6.74
CA THR A 53 24.81 6.72 -5.46
C THR A 53 23.53 7.41 -4.99
N ALA A 54 23.45 8.74 -5.13
CA ALA A 54 22.26 9.52 -4.79
C ALA A 54 21.05 9.15 -5.68
N GLU A 55 21.31 8.92 -6.97
CA GLU A 55 20.31 8.38 -7.90
C GLU A 55 19.81 6.99 -7.47
N SER A 56 20.74 6.09 -7.14
CA SER A 56 20.38 4.75 -6.63
C SER A 56 19.52 4.82 -5.37
N TYR A 57 19.84 5.70 -4.41
CA TYR A 57 19.03 5.90 -3.21
C TYR A 57 17.64 6.46 -3.49
N ARG A 58 17.49 7.33 -4.49
CA ARG A 58 16.19 7.83 -4.92
C ARG A 58 15.33 6.70 -5.47
N ASP A 59 15.92 5.84 -6.30
CA ASP A 59 15.20 4.71 -6.89
C ASP A 59 14.82 3.67 -5.82
N TYR A 60 15.68 3.44 -4.82
CA TYR A 60 15.32 2.63 -3.65
C TYR A 60 14.21 3.26 -2.81
N ALA A 61 14.25 4.58 -2.57
CA ALA A 61 13.21 5.26 -1.82
C ALA A 61 11.84 5.19 -2.52
N ALA A 62 11.83 5.30 -3.86
CA ALA A 62 10.62 5.10 -4.65
C ALA A 62 10.09 3.67 -4.53
N GLY A 63 10.96 2.66 -4.69
CA GLY A 63 10.56 1.25 -4.53
C GLY A 63 10.06 0.91 -3.12
N MET A 64 10.64 1.52 -2.09
CA MET A 64 10.15 1.38 -0.71
C MET A 64 8.77 2.00 -0.53
N LEU A 65 8.51 3.18 -1.12
CA LEU A 65 7.20 3.81 -1.07
C LEU A 65 6.14 2.94 -1.75
N ASP A 66 6.43 2.41 -2.93
CA ASP A 66 5.52 1.53 -3.66
C ASP A 66 5.23 0.24 -2.87
N SER A 67 6.25 -0.37 -2.26
CA SER A 67 6.09 -1.53 -1.40
C SER A 67 5.26 -1.21 -0.14
N TYR A 68 5.51 -0.05 0.48
CA TYR A 68 4.74 0.42 1.63
C TYR A 68 3.26 0.62 1.28
N LEU A 69 2.97 1.26 0.14
CA LEU A 69 1.61 1.44 -0.35
C LEU A 69 0.94 0.08 -0.65
N SER A 70 1.68 -0.87 -1.21
CA SER A 70 1.19 -2.25 -1.41
C SER A 70 0.81 -2.92 -0.07
N ILE A 71 1.64 -2.79 0.97
CA ILE A 71 1.33 -3.31 2.32
C ILE A 71 0.06 -2.65 2.89
N VAL A 72 -0.06 -1.32 2.78
CA VAL A 72 -1.24 -0.58 3.25
C VAL A 72 -2.50 -1.04 2.52
N ASN A 73 -2.44 -1.18 1.19
CA ASN A 73 -3.56 -1.67 0.38
C ASN A 73 -3.93 -3.11 0.72
N ASN A 74 -2.95 -3.99 0.99
CA ASN A 74 -3.21 -5.35 1.43
C ASN A 74 -3.93 -5.39 2.78
N LYS A 75 -3.49 -4.55 3.74
CA LYS A 75 -4.16 -4.41 5.03
C LYS A 75 -5.58 -3.87 4.87
N MET A 76 -5.77 -2.88 3.99
CA MET A 76 -7.10 -2.36 3.66
C MET A 76 -8.00 -3.46 3.10
N ASN A 77 -7.50 -4.25 2.14
CA ASN A 77 -8.23 -5.37 1.55
C ASN A 77 -8.61 -6.43 2.59
N GLU A 78 -7.73 -6.71 3.55
CA GLU A 78 -8.01 -7.64 4.65
C GLU A 78 -9.12 -7.12 5.58
N VAL A 79 -9.04 -5.84 5.97
CA VAL A 79 -10.09 -5.19 6.77
C VAL A 79 -11.43 -5.17 6.03
N MET A 80 -11.42 -4.82 4.74
CA MET A 80 -12.62 -4.81 3.89
C MET A 80 -13.24 -6.20 3.74
N LYS A 81 -12.42 -7.25 3.57
CA LYS A 81 -12.89 -8.64 3.55
C LYS A 81 -13.57 -9.00 4.87
N PHE A 82 -12.95 -8.68 6.00
CA PHE A 82 -13.51 -8.98 7.31
C PHE A 82 -14.88 -8.32 7.51
N LEU A 83 -14.98 -7.01 7.23
CA LEU A 83 -16.25 -6.28 7.33
C LEU A 83 -17.31 -6.84 6.37
N THR A 84 -16.93 -7.18 5.14
CA THR A 84 -17.84 -7.73 4.13
C THR A 84 -18.38 -9.10 4.55
N ILE A 85 -17.53 -9.97 5.09
CA ILE A 85 -17.95 -11.30 5.57
C ILE A 85 -18.97 -11.16 6.69
N ILE A 86 -18.69 -10.30 7.68
CA ILE A 86 -19.63 -10.04 8.78
C ILE A 86 -20.95 -9.48 8.25
N ALA A 87 -20.90 -8.45 7.40
CA ALA A 87 -22.11 -7.82 6.85
C ALA A 87 -22.95 -8.81 6.02
N THR A 88 -22.30 -9.64 5.20
CA THR A 88 -22.99 -10.63 4.37
C THR A 88 -23.68 -11.71 5.20
N ILE A 89 -23.12 -12.09 6.35
CA ILE A 89 -23.74 -13.02 7.30
C ILE A 89 -24.90 -12.34 8.03
N ILE A 90 -24.75 -11.08 8.45
CA ILE A 90 -25.77 -10.36 9.20
C ILE A 90 -27.01 -10.07 8.35
N LEU A 91 -26.87 -9.62 7.10
CA LEU A 91 -27.99 -9.25 6.24
C LEU A 91 -29.15 -10.28 6.16
N PRO A 92 -28.93 -11.56 5.83
CA PRO A 92 -30.01 -12.56 5.79
C PRO A 92 -30.54 -12.89 7.18
N LEU A 93 -29.70 -12.85 8.23
CA LEU A 93 -30.16 -13.06 9.60
C LEU A 93 -31.09 -11.92 10.03
N SER A 94 -30.71 -10.67 9.77
CA SER A 94 -31.52 -9.48 10.01
C SER A 94 -32.81 -9.50 9.21
N PHE A 95 -32.80 -10.03 7.98
CA PHE A 95 -34.01 -10.22 7.19
C PHE A 95 -34.96 -11.23 7.85
N VAL A 96 -34.45 -12.37 8.34
CA VAL A 96 -35.26 -13.35 9.07
C VAL A 96 -35.83 -12.75 10.36
N THR A 97 -35.01 -12.11 11.19
CA THR A 97 -35.50 -11.46 12.41
C THR A 97 -36.47 -10.33 12.10
N GLY A 98 -36.25 -9.59 11.02
CA GLY A 98 -37.12 -8.52 10.54
C GLY A 98 -38.49 -9.06 10.13
N LEU A 99 -38.53 -10.12 9.32
CA LEU A 99 -39.78 -10.79 8.91
C LEU A 99 -40.59 -11.30 10.10
N PHE A 100 -39.96 -12.01 11.04
CA PHE A 100 -40.64 -12.51 12.24
C PHE A 100 -40.91 -11.42 13.30
N GLY A 101 -40.30 -10.25 13.16
CA GLY A 101 -40.54 -9.08 14.02
C GLY A 101 -41.64 -8.15 13.51
N MET A 102 -42.24 -8.44 12.35
CA MET A 102 -43.36 -7.65 11.83
C MET A 102 -44.64 -7.98 12.61
N ASN A 103 -45.46 -6.97 12.91
CA ASN A 103 -46.73 -7.10 13.63
C ASN A 103 -47.86 -7.68 12.74
N PHE A 104 -47.64 -8.81 12.08
CA PHE A 104 -48.69 -9.53 11.34
C PHE A 104 -49.12 -10.77 12.11
N ASP A 105 -50.41 -10.91 12.38
CA ASP A 105 -50.97 -12.08 13.08
C ASP A 105 -50.97 -13.36 12.23
N GLU A 106 -51.01 -13.23 10.90
CA GLU A 106 -51.11 -14.35 9.94
C GLU A 106 -49.72 -14.89 9.51
N ILE A 107 -48.66 -14.70 10.30
CA ILE A 107 -47.35 -15.30 9.98
C ILE A 107 -47.39 -16.80 10.31
N PRO A 108 -47.12 -17.69 9.34
CA PRO A 108 -47.05 -19.13 9.60
C PRO A 108 -46.05 -19.42 10.73
N PHE A 109 -46.45 -20.27 11.68
CA PHE A 109 -45.67 -20.65 12.88
C PHE A 109 -45.52 -19.60 13.99
N LEU A 110 -46.09 -18.39 13.88
CA LEU A 110 -45.93 -17.32 14.89
C LEU A 110 -46.51 -17.67 16.27
N HIS A 111 -47.69 -18.29 16.32
CA HIS A 111 -48.34 -18.72 17.57
C HIS A 111 -47.98 -20.14 18.00
N SER A 112 -47.07 -20.81 17.28
CA SER A 112 -46.62 -22.16 17.62
C SER A 112 -45.50 -22.12 18.64
N LYS A 113 -45.53 -23.03 19.63
CA LYS A 113 -44.43 -23.23 20.58
C LYS A 113 -43.09 -23.54 19.91
N PHE A 114 -43.11 -24.01 18.65
CA PHE A 114 -41.92 -24.36 17.88
C PHE A 114 -41.43 -23.26 16.94
N GLY A 115 -42.20 -22.17 16.72
CA GLY A 115 -41.85 -21.12 15.76
C GLY A 115 -40.52 -20.44 16.06
N PHE A 116 -40.26 -20.16 17.35
CA PHE A 116 -38.99 -19.60 17.82
C PHE A 116 -37.80 -20.54 17.56
N TYR A 117 -37.96 -21.84 17.84
CA TYR A 117 -36.88 -22.81 17.63
C TYR A 117 -36.61 -23.05 16.14
N LEU A 118 -37.65 -23.04 15.30
CA LEU A 118 -37.51 -23.20 13.86
C LEU A 118 -36.79 -22.00 13.22
N SER A 119 -37.14 -20.76 13.61
CA SER A 119 -36.47 -19.57 13.10
C SER A 119 -34.99 -19.53 13.54
N LEU A 120 -34.70 -19.93 14.78
CA LEU A 120 -33.32 -20.07 15.27
C LEU A 120 -32.53 -21.12 14.48
N LEU A 121 -33.13 -22.27 14.17
CA LEU A 121 -32.50 -23.33 13.38
C LEU A 121 -32.19 -22.86 11.95
N ILE A 122 -33.11 -22.12 11.31
CA ILE A 122 -32.91 -21.55 9.98
C ILE A 122 -31.76 -20.54 10.00
N MET A 123 -31.77 -19.61 10.96
CA MET A 123 -30.70 -18.63 11.13
C MET A 123 -29.33 -19.29 11.34
N LEU A 124 -29.27 -20.30 12.20
CA LEU A 124 -28.03 -21.03 12.48
C LEU A 124 -27.54 -21.78 11.23
N THR A 125 -28.46 -22.38 10.47
CA THR A 125 -28.13 -23.07 9.22
C THR A 125 -27.56 -22.11 8.17
N ILE A 126 -28.17 -20.93 8.01
CA ILE A 126 -27.68 -19.88 7.10
C ILE A 126 -26.28 -19.41 7.52
N ALA A 127 -26.08 -19.13 8.81
CA ALA A 127 -24.79 -18.68 9.33
C ALA A 127 -23.68 -19.72 9.08
N VAL A 128 -23.93 -20.99 9.41
CA VAL A 128 -22.98 -22.09 9.19
C VAL A 128 -22.68 -22.30 7.70
N PHE A 129 -23.72 -22.27 6.85
CA PHE A 129 -23.57 -22.39 5.40
C PHE A 129 -22.69 -21.27 4.84
N MET A 130 -22.92 -20.02 5.23
CA MET A 130 -22.12 -18.89 4.77
C MET A 130 -20.67 -18.98 5.25
N ILE A 131 -20.43 -19.33 6.52
CA ILE A 131 -19.07 -19.52 7.04
C ILE A 131 -18.34 -20.61 6.25
N PHE A 132 -18.99 -21.74 5.97
CA PHE A 132 -18.40 -22.82 5.19
C PHE A 132 -18.09 -22.39 3.75
N TRP A 133 -19.00 -21.64 3.12
CA TRP A 133 -18.83 -21.11 1.78
C TRP A 133 -17.66 -20.11 1.70
N PHE A 134 -17.54 -19.19 2.66
CA PHE A 134 -16.43 -18.24 2.73
C PHE A 134 -15.08 -18.92 3.00
N ARG A 135 -15.04 -19.96 3.85
CA ARG A 135 -13.84 -20.80 4.05
C ARG A 135 -13.43 -21.51 2.76
N LYS A 136 -14.38 -22.11 2.03
CA LYS A 136 -14.09 -22.79 0.75
C LYS A 136 -13.52 -21.83 -0.30
N LYS A 137 -13.97 -20.58 -0.30
CA LYS A 137 -13.49 -19.52 -1.19
C LYS A 137 -12.11 -18.94 -0.80
N ARG A 138 -11.50 -19.37 0.33
CA ARG A 138 -10.26 -18.80 0.90
C ARG A 138 -10.38 -17.30 1.22
N TRP A 139 -11.59 -16.84 1.55
CA TRP A 139 -11.82 -15.47 2.02
C TRP A 139 -11.70 -15.36 3.54
N LEU A 140 -11.69 -16.52 4.20
CA LEU A 140 -11.52 -16.79 5.62
C LEU A 140 -10.34 -17.74 5.82
#